data_AF-A0A3D5J1G4-F1
#
_entry.id   AF-A0A3D5J1G4-F1
#
_cell.length_a   1.000
_cell.length_b   1.000
_cell.length_c   1.000
_cell.angle_alpha   90.00
_cell.angle_beta   90.00
_cell.angle_gamma   90.00
#
_symmetry.space_group_name_H-M   'P 1'
#
loop_
_entity.id
_entity.type
_entity.pdbx_description
1 polymer ?
#
loop_
_entity_poly.entity_id
_entity_poly.type
_entity_poly.pdbx_seq_one_letter_code
_entity_poly.pdbx_strand_id
1 'polypeptide(L)'
;MRKKITIIVLSLMMLVVTSTSYACNFQISQFGDPKEKIVINPVPLAFPDRFGGESLAIPMEDLCKNDKSLYGTMVVYLYIENKLSQIQLYRPNMKDTKLMDFAMKKYGTFNLPEGMPKQRWRGSYQWEIGNDYIEYIST
;
A
#
# COMPACT_ATOMS: atom_id res chain seq x y z
N MET A 1 39.99 -29.59 3.39
CA MET A 1 38.92 -29.34 2.39
C MET A 1 37.55 -29.11 3.02
N ARG A 2 37.04 -29.97 3.91
CA ARG A 2 35.70 -29.82 4.55
C ARG A 2 35.45 -28.44 5.19
N LYS A 3 36.39 -27.91 5.99
CA LYS A 3 36.25 -26.58 6.64
C LYS A 3 36.10 -25.41 5.65
N LYS A 4 36.72 -25.47 4.47
CA LYS A 4 36.62 -24.42 3.43
C LYS A 4 35.24 -24.43 2.76
N ILE A 5 34.68 -25.61 2.52
CA ILE A 5 33.32 -25.77 1.96
C ILE A 5 32.28 -25.26 2.96
N THR A 6 32.43 -25.54 4.26
CA THR A 6 31.50 -25.04 5.29
C THR A 6 31.49 -23.52 5.37
N ILE A 7 32.66 -22.88 5.26
CA ILE A 7 32.77 -21.40 5.25
C ILE A 7 32.11 -20.80 4.01
N ILE A 8 32.29 -21.42 2.84
CA ILE A 8 31.66 -20.96 1.59
C ILE A 8 30.14 -21.09 1.66
N VAL A 9 29.62 -22.21 2.17
CA VAL A 9 28.17 -22.41 2.33
C VAL A 9 27.57 -21.44 3.34
N LEU A 10 28.25 -21.18 4.46
CA LEU A 10 27.80 -20.24 5.48
C LEU A 10 27.82 -18.79 4.97
N SER A 11 28.85 -18.42 4.20
CA SER A 11 28.97 -17.11 3.55
C SER A 11 27.90 -16.91 2.47
N LEU A 12 27.58 -17.96 1.70
CA LEU A 12 26.52 -17.92 0.70
C LEU A 12 25.13 -17.81 1.34
N MET A 13 24.87 -18.48 2.46
CA MET A 13 23.63 -18.32 3.21
C MET A 13 23.47 -16.90 3.78
N MET A 14 24.53 -16.28 4.30
CA MET A 14 24.49 -14.88 4.76
C MET A 14 24.15 -13.89 3.63
N LEU A 15 24.58 -14.15 2.40
CA LEU A 15 24.26 -13.31 1.24
C LEU A 15 22.81 -13.42 0.79
N VAL A 16 22.10 -14.51 1.10
CA VAL A 16 20.69 -14.68 0.73
C VAL A 16 19.76 -13.94 1.70
N VAL A 17 20.18 -13.71 2.95
CA VAL A 17 19.34 -13.07 3.99
C VAL A 17 19.23 -11.55 3.84
N THR A 18 20.01 -10.90 2.97
CA THR A 18 20.05 -9.42 2.86
C THR A 18 19.10 -8.83 1.81
N SER A 19 18.26 -9.64 1.18
CA SER A 19 17.35 -9.18 0.10
C SER A 19 15.87 -9.21 0.47
N THR A 20 15.52 -9.10 1.76
CA THR A 20 14.15 -8.76 2.14
C THR A 20 13.92 -7.26 1.92
N SER A 21 13.64 -6.90 0.66
CA SER A 21 12.90 -5.69 0.37
C SER A 21 11.56 -5.81 1.08
N TYR A 22 11.44 -5.23 2.28
CA TYR A 22 10.16 -5.12 2.96
C TYR A 22 9.27 -4.26 2.07
N ALA A 23 8.26 -4.88 1.48
CA ALA A 23 7.25 -4.17 0.72
C ALA A 23 6.69 -3.04 1.59
N CYS A 24 6.50 -1.86 1.00
CA CYS A 24 5.91 -0.70 1.64
C CYS A 24 4.68 -1.09 2.48
N ASN A 25 4.74 -0.87 3.80
CA ASN A 25 3.57 -1.02 4.67
C ASN A 25 2.89 0.32 4.87
N PHE A 26 1.95 0.65 3.99
CA PHE A 26 1.15 1.87 4.07
C PHE A 26 0.11 1.83 5.19
N GLN A 27 -0.18 0.67 5.80
CA GLN A 27 -1.08 0.52 6.93
C GLN A 27 -0.25 0.57 8.22
N ILE A 28 -0.04 1.79 8.73
CA ILE A 28 0.76 2.04 9.93
C ILE A 28 -0.09 2.14 11.20
N SER A 29 -1.41 1.95 11.09
CA SER A 29 -2.38 1.97 12.20
C SER A 29 -3.45 0.92 11.97
N GLN A 30 -4.11 0.48 13.05
CA GLN A 30 -5.14 -0.55 13.00
C GLN A 30 -6.53 0.06 12.86
N PHE A 31 -7.48 -0.65 12.25
CA PHE A 31 -8.88 -0.21 12.24
C PHE A 31 -9.39 -0.06 13.69
N GLY A 32 -10.10 1.03 13.95
CA GLY A 32 -10.54 1.42 15.29
C GLY A 32 -9.55 2.27 16.08
N ASP A 33 -8.29 2.39 15.65
CA ASP A 33 -7.31 3.23 16.33
C ASP A 33 -7.63 4.73 16.18
N PRO A 34 -7.25 5.54 17.19
CA PRO A 34 -7.43 6.97 17.14
C PRO A 34 -6.36 7.66 16.29
N LYS A 35 -6.70 8.83 15.72
CA LYS A 35 -5.81 9.53 14.78
C LYS A 35 -4.51 9.99 15.43
N GLU A 36 -4.51 10.22 16.75
CA GLU A 36 -3.35 10.65 17.52
C GLU A 36 -2.22 9.61 17.53
N LYS A 37 -2.48 8.35 17.16
CA LYS A 37 -1.43 7.35 16.95
C LYS A 37 -0.58 7.63 15.70
N ILE A 38 -1.07 8.43 14.76
CA ILE A 38 -0.34 8.80 13.55
C ILE A 38 0.62 9.95 13.87
N VAL A 39 1.88 9.60 14.15
CA VAL A 39 2.95 10.56 14.38
C VAL A 39 3.92 10.51 13.20
N ILE A 40 3.66 11.34 12.19
CA ILE A 40 4.47 11.46 10.96
C ILE A 40 5.04 12.88 10.85
N ASN A 41 6.27 12.97 10.33
CA ASN A 41 6.89 14.22 9.93
C ASN A 41 7.22 14.15 8.42
N PRO A 42 6.67 15.06 7.58
CA PRO A 42 5.80 16.19 7.92
C PRO A 42 4.43 15.79 8.47
N VAL A 43 3.80 16.71 9.20
CA VAL A 43 2.44 16.49 9.75
C VAL A 43 1.47 16.23 8.59
N PRO A 44 0.64 15.17 8.67
CA PRO A 44 -0.34 14.87 7.63
C PRO A 44 -1.32 16.01 7.38
N LEU A 45 -1.80 16.13 6.15
CA LEU A 45 -2.86 17.08 5.82
C LEU A 45 -4.19 16.56 6.35
N ALA A 46 -4.84 17.31 7.24
CA ALA A 46 -6.15 16.97 7.80
C ALA A 46 -7.26 17.77 7.12
N PHE A 47 -8.38 17.12 6.80
CA PHE A 47 -9.57 17.78 6.25
C PHE A 47 -10.85 17.11 6.75
N PRO A 48 -11.94 17.88 6.97
CA PRO A 48 -13.21 17.32 7.40
C PRO A 48 -13.83 16.46 6.30
N ASP A 49 -14.46 15.36 6.70
CA ASP A 49 -15.36 14.58 5.84
C ASP A 49 -16.79 15.16 5.90
N ARG A 50 -17.52 15.06 4.80
CA ARG A 50 -18.90 15.57 4.63
C ARG A 50 -19.90 14.94 5.60
N PHE A 51 -19.57 13.82 6.22
CA PHE A 51 -20.41 13.13 7.21
C PHE A 51 -19.92 13.31 8.65
N GLY A 52 -19.11 14.35 8.92
CA GLY A 52 -18.61 14.65 10.27
C GLY A 52 -17.41 13.81 10.72
N GLY A 53 -16.81 13.04 9.81
CA GLY A 53 -15.51 12.41 10.00
C GLY A 53 -14.35 13.37 9.71
N GLU A 54 -13.14 12.84 9.76
CA GLU A 54 -11.91 13.55 9.46
C GLU A 54 -10.98 12.66 8.67
N SER A 55 -10.40 13.20 7.60
CA SER A 55 -9.45 12.50 6.76
C SER A 55 -8.04 13.02 7.00
N LEU A 56 -7.07 12.11 7.10
CA LEU A 56 -5.64 12.42 7.08
C LEU A 56 -5.05 11.94 5.75
N ALA A 57 -4.54 12.85 4.94
CA ALA A 57 -3.82 12.54 3.71
C ALA A 57 -2.30 12.60 3.93
N ILE A 58 -1.63 11.50 3.57
CA ILE A 58 -0.21 11.28 3.75
C ILE A 58 0.39 10.85 2.40
N PRO A 59 1.40 11.56 1.87
CA PRO A 59 2.13 11.10 0.70
C PRO A 59 2.77 9.72 0.94
N MET A 60 2.70 8.83 -0.04
CA MET A 60 3.34 7.51 0.05
C MET A 60 4.86 7.63 0.27
N GLU A 61 5.46 8.71 -0.24
CA GLU A 61 6.86 9.09 -0.06
C GLU A 61 7.26 9.21 1.41
N ASP A 62 6.36 9.70 2.26
CA ASP A 62 6.63 9.93 3.68
C ASP A 62 6.55 8.62 4.48
N LEU A 63 5.68 7.70 4.07
CA LEU A 63 5.50 6.38 4.67
C LEU A 63 6.55 5.37 4.19
N CYS A 64 6.88 5.42 2.91
CA CYS A 64 7.63 4.39 2.20
C CYS A 64 8.83 4.96 1.46
N LYS A 65 9.70 5.67 2.20
CA LYS A 65 10.88 6.39 1.71
C LYS A 65 11.85 5.57 0.85
N ASN A 66 11.90 4.25 1.07
CA ASN A 66 12.79 3.34 0.35
C ASN A 66 12.12 2.66 -0.85
N ASP A 67 10.79 2.77 -0.98
CA ASP A 67 10.01 2.14 -2.05
C ASP A 67 9.38 3.21 -2.95
N LYS A 68 10.05 3.47 -4.06
CA LYS A 68 9.62 4.47 -5.06
C LYS A 68 8.53 3.97 -5.99
N SER A 69 8.09 2.71 -5.87
CA SER A 69 7.17 2.11 -6.83
C SER A 69 5.83 2.84 -6.89
N LEU A 70 5.35 3.36 -5.75
CA LEU A 70 4.06 4.04 -5.63
C LEU A 70 4.15 5.55 -5.38
N TYR A 71 5.31 6.19 -5.61
CA TYR A 71 5.43 7.65 -5.52
C TYR A 71 4.40 8.36 -6.43
N GLY A 72 3.80 9.44 -5.93
CA GLY A 72 2.63 10.12 -6.48
C GLY A 72 1.29 9.53 -6.02
N THR A 73 1.29 8.59 -5.07
CA THR A 73 0.07 8.05 -4.44
C THR A 73 -0.11 8.71 -3.07
N MET A 74 -1.32 9.15 -2.78
CA MET A 74 -1.72 9.60 -1.44
C MET A 74 -2.37 8.44 -0.69
N VAL A 75 -1.99 8.26 0.56
CA VAL A 75 -2.69 7.41 1.51
C VAL A 75 -3.65 8.30 2.29
N VAL A 76 -4.95 8.00 2.24
CA VAL A 76 -6.00 8.77 2.92
C VAL A 76 -6.62 7.89 3.99
N TYR A 77 -6.48 8.29 5.24
CA TYR A 77 -7.08 7.61 6.39
C TYR A 77 -8.33 8.37 6.80
N LEU A 78 -9.50 7.71 6.75
CA LEU A 78 -10.75 8.29 7.23
C LEU A 78 -11.03 7.83 8.66
N TYR A 79 -11.25 8.81 9.53
CA TYR A 79 -11.65 8.63 10.92
C TYR A 79 -13.10 9.06 11.11
N ILE A 80 -13.90 8.19 11.73
CA ILE A 80 -15.27 8.48 12.17
C ILE A 80 -15.28 8.32 13.68
N GLU A 81 -15.78 9.32 14.42
CA GLU A 81 -15.74 9.34 15.90
C GLU A 81 -14.33 9.08 16.47
N ASN A 82 -13.31 9.64 15.79
CA ASN A 82 -11.89 9.41 16.09
C ASN A 82 -11.47 7.91 16.06
N LYS A 83 -12.06 7.12 15.16
CA LYS A 83 -11.67 5.72 14.93
C LYS A 83 -11.38 5.49 13.45
N LEU A 84 -10.21 4.93 13.14
CA LEU A 84 -9.82 4.61 11.78
C LEU A 84 -10.83 3.63 11.17
N SER A 85 -11.52 4.08 10.13
CA SER A 85 -12.64 3.36 9.51
C SER A 85 -12.34 2.95 8.06
N GLN A 86 -11.47 3.69 7.37
CA GLN A 86 -11.08 3.38 5.99
C GLN A 86 -9.65 3.84 5.71
N ILE A 87 -8.94 3.05 4.89
CA ILE A 87 -7.67 3.43 4.29
C ILE A 87 -7.85 3.39 2.77
N GLN A 88 -7.62 4.52 2.12
CA GLN A 88 -7.70 4.66 0.67
C GLN A 88 -6.32 4.96 0.10
N LEU A 89 -5.97 4.29 -1.01
CA LEU A 89 -4.83 4.67 -1.85
C LEU A 89 -5.35 5.44 -3.06
N TYR A 90 -5.00 6.72 -3.11
CA TYR A 90 -5.47 7.64 -4.14
C TYR A 90 -4.32 8.06 -5.05
N ARG A 91 -4.35 7.67 -6.32
CA ARG A 91 -3.31 7.94 -7.32
C ARG A 91 -3.86 8.78 -8.49
N PRO A 92 -4.27 10.04 -8.24
CA PRO A 92 -4.81 10.90 -9.29
C PRO A 92 -3.72 11.33 -10.28
N ASN A 93 -4.12 11.62 -11.52
CA ASN A 93 -3.27 12.26 -12.54
C ASN A 93 -2.03 11.46 -13.01
N MET A 94 -1.85 10.22 -12.57
CA MET A 94 -0.77 9.35 -13.04
C MET A 94 -1.25 8.49 -14.22
N LYS A 95 -0.59 8.61 -15.37
CA LYS A 95 -0.90 7.82 -16.58
C LYS A 95 -0.22 6.44 -16.54
N ASP A 96 -0.41 5.70 -15.46
CA ASP A 96 0.16 4.36 -15.26
C ASP A 96 -0.84 3.41 -14.57
N THR A 97 -0.48 2.13 -14.49
CA THR A 97 -1.29 1.07 -13.87
C THR A 97 -0.72 0.59 -12.55
N LYS A 98 0.23 1.32 -11.96
CA LYS A 98 1.05 0.82 -10.85
C LYS A 98 0.22 0.49 -9.61
N LEU A 99 -0.84 1.26 -9.34
CA LEU A 99 -1.75 0.96 -8.24
C LEU A 99 -2.55 -0.33 -8.48
N MET A 100 -2.93 -0.60 -9.74
CA MET A 100 -3.56 -1.87 -10.11
C MET A 100 -2.58 -3.05 -9.99
N ASP A 101 -1.35 -2.88 -10.50
CA ASP A 101 -0.28 -3.88 -10.38
C ASP A 101 -0.01 -4.22 -8.91
N PHE A 102 0.05 -3.18 -8.07
CA PHE A 102 0.20 -3.32 -6.62
C PHE A 102 -0.97 -4.08 -5.99
N ALA A 103 -2.21 -3.68 -6.29
CA ALA A 103 -3.41 -4.32 -5.73
C ALA A 103 -3.50 -5.79 -6.14
N MET A 104 -3.30 -6.10 -7.43
CA MET A 104 -3.31 -7.48 -7.92
C MET A 104 -2.21 -8.34 -7.31
N LYS A 105 -1.01 -7.76 -7.10
CA LYS A 105 0.10 -8.46 -6.45
C LYS A 105 -0.18 -8.73 -4.96
N LYS A 106 -0.83 -7.79 -4.26
CA LYS A 106 -1.07 -7.88 -2.81
C LYS A 106 -2.31 -8.70 -2.45
N TYR A 107 -3.39 -8.56 -3.20
CA TYR A 107 -4.71 -9.10 -2.85
C TYR A 107 -5.20 -10.23 -3.76
N GLY A 108 -4.54 -10.44 -4.90
CA GLY A 108 -4.87 -11.47 -5.88
C GLY A 108 -5.23 -10.89 -7.25
N THR A 109 -4.95 -11.64 -8.30
CA THR A 109 -5.19 -11.20 -9.68
C THR A 109 -6.65 -11.38 -10.08
N PHE A 110 -7.17 -10.46 -10.89
CA PHE A 110 -8.46 -10.58 -11.58
C PHE A 110 -8.28 -10.48 -13.10
N ASN A 111 -9.23 -11.03 -13.84
CA ASN A 111 -9.18 -11.04 -15.29
C ASN A 111 -9.58 -9.67 -15.87
N LEU A 112 -8.78 -9.19 -16.80
CA LEU A 112 -9.14 -8.05 -17.64
C LEU A 112 -9.84 -8.57 -18.92
N PRO A 113 -10.72 -7.77 -19.54
CA PRO A 113 -11.32 -8.14 -20.82
C PRO A 113 -10.24 -8.45 -21.86
N GLU A 114 -10.46 -9.51 -22.65
CA GLU A 114 -9.52 -9.93 -23.67
C GLU A 114 -9.27 -8.82 -24.70
N GLY A 115 -8.02 -8.64 -25.11
CA GLY A 115 -7.61 -7.59 -26.06
C GLY A 115 -7.62 -6.16 -25.50
N MET A 116 -8.05 -5.93 -24.25
CA MET A 116 -8.03 -4.60 -23.64
C MET A 116 -6.67 -4.30 -22.99
N PRO A 117 -5.98 -3.21 -23.37
CA PRO A 117 -4.80 -2.77 -22.64
C PRO A 117 -5.15 -2.37 -21.21
N LYS A 118 -4.33 -2.79 -20.24
CA LYS A 118 -4.52 -2.52 -18.81
C LYS A 118 -4.74 -1.02 -18.49
N GLN A 119 -4.05 -0.13 -19.20
CA GLN A 119 -4.14 1.32 -19.04
C GLN A 119 -5.52 1.90 -19.44
N ARG A 120 -6.25 1.18 -20.29
CA ARG A 120 -7.60 1.55 -20.77
C ARG A 120 -8.72 0.89 -19.97
N TRP A 121 -8.40 -0.03 -19.07
CA TRP A 121 -9.41 -0.65 -18.23
C TRP A 121 -10.06 0.38 -17.31
N ARG A 122 -11.38 0.27 -17.17
CA ARG A 122 -12.24 1.09 -16.31
C ARG A 122 -13.25 0.18 -15.65
N GLY A 123 -13.49 0.38 -14.36
CA GLY A 123 -14.37 -0.45 -13.57
C GLY A 123 -13.90 -0.59 -12.14
N SER A 124 -14.52 -1.52 -11.42
CA SER A 124 -14.12 -1.89 -10.07
C SER A 124 -13.94 -3.40 -9.93
N TYR A 125 -13.16 -3.79 -8.94
CA TYR A 125 -13.01 -5.18 -8.52
C TYR A 125 -12.90 -5.24 -7.00
N GLN A 126 -13.50 -6.25 -6.40
CA GLN A 126 -13.61 -6.39 -4.95
C GLN A 126 -12.94 -7.70 -4.50
N TRP A 127 -12.20 -7.63 -3.39
CA TRP A 127 -11.69 -8.79 -2.68
C TRP A 127 -12.24 -8.78 -1.25
N GLU A 128 -12.62 -9.96 -0.77
CA GLU A 128 -12.95 -10.20 0.64
C GLU A 128 -11.83 -11.06 1.24
N ILE A 129 -11.07 -10.51 2.19
CA ILE A 129 -9.92 -11.20 2.79
C ILE A 129 -10.06 -11.16 4.30
N GLY A 130 -10.47 -12.29 4.89
CA GLY A 130 -10.76 -12.36 6.31
C GLY A 130 -11.91 -11.40 6.67
N ASN A 131 -11.62 -10.40 7.49
CA ASN A 131 -12.58 -9.36 7.88
C ASN A 131 -12.45 -8.06 7.07
N ASP A 132 -11.51 -8.02 6.12
CA ASP A 132 -11.25 -6.84 5.33
C ASP A 132 -12.01 -6.89 4.01
N TYR A 133 -12.63 -5.77 3.67
CA TYR A 133 -13.23 -5.52 2.36
C TYR A 133 -12.33 -4.57 1.57
N ILE A 134 -11.84 -5.03 0.42
CA ILE A 134 -10.92 -4.29 -0.44
C ILE A 134 -11.61 -4.02 -1.77
N GLU A 135 -11.66 -2.76 -2.18
CA GLU A 135 -12.18 -2.36 -3.48
C GLU A 135 -11.10 -1.60 -4.26
N TYR A 136 -10.84 -2.05 -5.49
CA TYR A 136 -10.09 -1.29 -6.47
C TYR A 136 -11.05 -0.63 -7.46
N ILE A 137 -10.84 0.64 -7.75
CA ILE A 137 -11.63 1.41 -8.72
C ILE A 137 -10.69 2.11 -9.70
N SER A 138 -11.00 2.03 -10.99
CA SER A 138 -10.36 2.81 -12.05
C SER A 138 -11.42 3.54 -12.88
N THR A 139 -11.33 4.88 -12.91
CA THR A 139 -12.24 5.80 -13.62
C THR A 139 -11.55 6.54 -14.76
#